data_AF-A0A9D4GYJ4-F1
#
_entry.id   AF-A0A9D4GYJ4-F1
#
_cell.length_a   1.000
_cell.length_b   1.000
_cell.length_c   1.000
_cell.angle_alpha   90.00
_cell.angle_beta   90.00
_cell.angle_gamma   90.00
#
_symmetry.space_group_name_H-M   'P 1'
#
loop_
_entity.id
_entity.type
_entity.pdbx_description
1 polymer ?
#
loop_
_entity_poly.entity_id
_entity_poly.type
_entity_poly.pdbx_seq_one_letter_code
_entity_poly.pdbx_strand_id
1 'polypeptide(L)'
;MQNIPKVRKHGNGYIILAPTEAAKAIKAQRFTKPRSLCKTSEQVRKDAENAAQKDGRPNPDRFTLLGYHELQVGQYQGQTFHWLAENDISYAAYLVNQMELEGGNTGDNPMNHNKHLLKVNIVAFLCDTMFTTNV
;
A
#
# COMPACT_ATOMS: atom_id res chain seq x y z
N MET A 1 2.75 14.59 -14.38
CA MET A 1 2.56 13.13 -14.61
C MET A 1 2.14 12.49 -13.30
N GLN A 2 0.94 11.89 -13.25
CA GLN A 2 0.44 11.16 -12.08
C GLN A 2 1.37 9.97 -11.74
N ASN A 3 1.57 9.69 -10.45
CA ASN A 3 2.39 8.55 -9.99
C ASN A 3 1.56 7.26 -9.99
N ILE A 4 1.11 6.83 -11.17
CA ILE A 4 0.27 5.64 -11.34
C ILE A 4 1.16 4.39 -11.25
N PRO A 5 0.92 3.47 -10.30
CA PRO A 5 1.70 2.24 -10.21
C PRO A 5 1.43 1.32 -11.39
N LYS A 6 2.47 0.62 -11.85
CA LYS A 6 2.38 -0.30 -12.98
C LYS A 6 1.87 -1.67 -12.52
N VAL A 7 0.55 -1.80 -12.42
CA VAL A 7 -0.08 -3.09 -12.10
C VAL A 7 0.24 -4.10 -13.20
N ARG A 8 0.81 -5.24 -12.80
CA ARG A 8 1.20 -6.31 -13.72
C ARG A 8 -0.02 -6.97 -14.33
N LYS A 9 0.01 -7.12 -15.66
CA LYS A 9 -1.05 -7.77 -16.44
C LYS A 9 -0.44 -8.87 -17.32
N HIS A 10 -1.18 -9.94 -17.51
CA HIS A 10 -0.91 -10.93 -18.55
C HIS A 10 -1.14 -10.31 -19.94
N GLY A 11 -0.65 -10.96 -21.01
CA GLY A 11 -0.83 -10.48 -22.38
C GLY A 11 -2.30 -10.36 -22.84
N ASN A 12 -3.21 -11.00 -22.13
CA ASN A 12 -4.67 -10.91 -22.33
C ASN A 12 -5.35 -9.83 -21.46
N GLY A 13 -4.58 -8.98 -20.77
CA GLY A 13 -5.08 -7.85 -19.98
C GLY A 13 -5.51 -8.19 -18.55
N TYR A 14 -5.61 -9.47 -18.16
CA TYR A 14 -5.93 -9.85 -16.79
C TYR A 14 -4.78 -9.53 -15.82
N ILE A 15 -5.13 -9.11 -14.61
CA ILE A 15 -4.16 -8.78 -13.56
C ILE A 15 -3.41 -10.02 -13.10
N ILE A 16 -2.10 -9.91 -12.95
CA ILE A 16 -1.25 -10.96 -12.39
C ILE A 16 -1.32 -10.86 -10.86
N LEU A 17 -1.99 -11.82 -10.23
CA LEU A 17 -2.12 -11.90 -8.78
C LEU A 17 -0.89 -12.51 -8.10
N ALA A 18 -0.07 -13.28 -8.83
CA ALA A 18 1.11 -13.92 -8.26
C ALA A 18 2.16 -12.88 -7.81
N PRO A 19 2.71 -12.97 -6.59
CA PRO A 19 3.73 -12.03 -6.10
C PRO A 19 5.01 -12.08 -6.94
N THR A 20 5.68 -10.93 -7.08
CA THR A 20 7.02 -10.84 -7.69
C THR A 20 8.08 -11.56 -6.86
N GLU A 21 9.25 -11.82 -7.45
CA GLU A 21 10.41 -12.33 -6.69
C GLU A 21 10.84 -11.35 -5.59
N ALA A 22 10.74 -10.03 -5.82
CA ALA A 22 10.98 -9.02 -4.79
C ALA A 22 10.00 -9.17 -3.61
N ALA A 23 8.71 -9.37 -3.88
CA ALA A 23 7.73 -9.64 -2.84
C ALA A 23 8.00 -10.95 -2.10
N LYS A 24 8.35 -12.02 -2.81
CA LYS A 24 8.73 -13.30 -2.18
C LYS A 24 9.96 -13.15 -1.28
N ALA A 25 10.96 -12.39 -1.70
CA ALA A 25 12.18 -12.15 -0.91
C ALA A 25 11.87 -11.39 0.40
N ILE A 26 11.04 -10.34 0.34
CA ILE A 26 10.63 -9.62 1.56
C ILE A 26 9.80 -10.53 2.46
N LYS A 27 8.86 -11.29 1.89
CA LYS A 27 8.04 -12.25 2.65
C LYS A 27 8.91 -13.30 3.34
N ALA A 28 9.99 -13.77 2.73
CA ALA A 28 10.92 -14.71 3.34
C ALA A 28 11.67 -14.10 4.53
N GLN A 29 12.03 -12.81 4.45
CA GLN A 29 12.73 -12.07 5.51
C GLN A 29 11.82 -11.63 6.68
N ARG A 30 10.49 -11.77 6.56
CA ARG A 30 9.55 -11.30 7.59
C ARG A 30 9.74 -11.94 8.96
N PHE A 31 10.31 -13.15 8.99
CA PHE A 31 10.54 -13.91 10.22
C PHE A 31 11.91 -13.62 10.84
N THR A 32 12.81 -12.96 10.12
CA THR A 32 14.18 -12.67 10.58
C THR A 32 14.35 -11.23 11.04
N LYS A 33 13.41 -10.34 10.73
CA LYS A 33 13.44 -8.92 11.15
C LYS A 33 12.44 -8.67 12.28
N PRO A 34 12.83 -7.99 13.36
CA PRO A 34 11.89 -7.53 14.38
C PRO A 34 10.80 -6.67 13.73
N ARG A 35 9.55 -6.80 14.19
CA ARG A 35 8.49 -5.88 13.76
C ARG A 35 8.81 -4.47 14.24
N SER A 36 8.79 -3.53 13.32
CA SER A 36 8.86 -2.11 13.65
C SER A 36 7.59 -1.70 14.40
N LEU A 37 7.73 -0.73 15.31
CA LEU A 37 6.58 -0.10 15.95
C LEU A 37 5.71 0.58 14.88
N CYS A 38 4.40 0.54 15.09
CA CYS A 38 3.44 1.19 14.21
C CYS A 38 3.56 2.71 14.36
N LYS A 39 3.81 3.42 13.27
CA LYS A 39 3.82 4.90 13.24
C LYS A 39 2.40 5.42 13.43
N THR A 40 2.21 6.67 13.86
CA THR A 40 0.88 7.30 13.82
C THR A 40 0.49 7.66 12.39
N SER A 41 -0.80 7.88 12.13
CA SER A 41 -1.31 8.32 10.82
C SER A 41 -0.63 9.60 10.34
N GLU A 42 -0.34 10.53 11.26
CA GLU A 42 0.29 11.81 10.97
C GLU A 42 1.76 11.61 10.58
N GLN A 43 2.46 10.68 11.24
CA GLN A 43 3.83 10.33 10.90
C GLN A 43 3.91 9.69 9.52
N VAL A 44 3.03 8.73 9.21
CA VAL A 44 2.97 8.08 7.88
C VAL A 44 2.71 9.12 6.79
N ARG A 45 1.76 10.03 7.04
CA ARG A 45 1.46 11.11 6.10
C ARG A 45 2.65 12.04 5.89
N LYS A 46 3.30 12.50 6.96
CA LYS A 46 4.45 13.41 6.89
C LYS A 46 5.64 12.75 6.17
N ASP A 47 5.88 11.48 6.43
CA ASP A 47 6.91 10.69 5.73
C ASP A 47 6.60 10.60 4.23
N ALA A 48 5.33 10.37 3.88
CA ALA A 48 4.88 10.34 2.49
C ALA A 48 5.03 11.70 1.78
N GLU A 49 4.71 12.81 2.44
CA GLU A 49 4.91 14.17 1.92
C GLU A 49 6.39 14.47 1.68
N ASN A 50 7.24 14.13 2.65
CA ASN A 50 8.70 14.28 2.52
C ASN A 50 9.28 13.43 1.38
N ALA A 51 8.80 12.19 1.22
CA ALA A 51 9.22 11.31 0.14
C ALA A 51 8.79 11.86 -1.23
N ALA A 52 7.54 12.32 -1.36
CA ALA A 52 7.04 12.96 -2.58
C ALA A 52 7.86 14.21 -2.94
N GLN A 53 8.19 15.05 -1.95
CA GLN A 53 9.01 16.24 -2.19
C GLN A 53 10.42 15.88 -2.68
N LYS A 54 11.06 14.86 -2.09
CA LYS A 54 12.38 14.36 -2.53
C LYS A 54 12.35 13.82 -3.96
N ASP A 55 11.22 13.23 -4.37
CA ASP A 55 10.96 12.77 -5.73
C ASP A 55 10.57 13.90 -6.71
N GLY A 56 10.68 15.17 -6.29
CA GLY A 56 10.37 16.33 -7.14
C GLY A 56 8.88 16.63 -7.24
N ARG A 57 8.07 16.19 -6.27
CA ARG A 57 6.62 16.40 -6.22
C ARG A 57 6.23 17.16 -4.94
N PRO A 58 6.47 18.48 -4.86
CA PRO A 58 6.22 19.26 -3.66
C PRO A 58 4.73 19.40 -3.30
N ASN A 59 3.82 19.22 -4.27
CA ASN A 59 2.37 19.31 -4.08
C ASN A 59 1.67 18.09 -4.72
N PRO A 60 1.83 16.88 -4.16
CA PRO A 60 1.20 15.70 -4.73
C PRO A 60 -0.32 15.78 -4.54
N ASP A 61 -1.07 15.40 -5.58
CA ASP A 61 -2.49 15.13 -5.39
C ASP A 61 -2.69 13.97 -4.40
N ARG A 62 -3.93 13.79 -3.93
CA ARG A 62 -4.26 12.78 -2.93
C ARG A 62 -3.78 11.38 -3.32
N PHE A 63 -3.98 10.95 -4.57
CA PHE A 63 -3.65 9.60 -5.01
C PHE A 63 -2.14 9.39 -5.16
N THR A 64 -1.44 10.40 -5.67
CA THR A 64 0.02 10.45 -5.72
C THR A 64 0.58 10.31 -4.32
N LEU A 65 0.06 11.06 -3.34
CA LEU A 65 0.50 10.99 -1.95
C LEU A 65 0.20 9.61 -1.31
N LEU A 66 -0.94 8.99 -1.63
CA LEU A 66 -1.26 7.64 -1.18
C LEU A 66 -0.26 6.61 -1.69
N GLY A 67 0.25 6.78 -2.92
CA GLY A 67 1.34 5.92 -3.44
C GLY A 67 2.59 5.91 -2.56
N TYR A 68 2.87 7.01 -1.85
CA TYR A 68 3.99 7.15 -0.92
C TYR A 68 3.69 6.68 0.51
N HIS A 69 2.43 6.35 0.84
CA HIS A 69 2.09 5.87 2.18
C HIS A 69 2.72 4.51 2.45
N GLU A 70 3.46 4.44 3.57
CA GLU A 70 4.08 3.22 4.05
C GLU A 70 3.06 2.31 4.74
N LEU A 71 3.05 1.03 4.37
CA LEU A 71 2.32 -0.03 5.05
C LEU A 71 2.83 -0.16 6.48
N GLN A 72 1.94 0.07 7.44
CA GLN A 72 2.26 -0.06 8.86
C GLN A 72 2.01 -1.46 9.42
N VAL A 73 1.50 -2.38 8.60
CA VAL A 73 1.05 -3.72 9.00
C VAL A 73 1.39 -4.78 7.99
N GLY A 74 1.35 -6.03 8.47
CA GLY A 74 1.43 -7.21 7.63
C GLY A 74 2.87 -7.55 7.23
N GLN A 75 2.99 -8.45 6.26
CA GLN A 75 4.27 -9.02 5.85
C GLN A 75 5.13 -8.07 5.00
N TYR A 76 4.54 -6.98 4.52
CA TYR A 76 5.21 -5.93 3.75
C TYR A 76 5.27 -4.61 4.51
N GLN A 77 5.23 -4.65 5.86
CA GLN A 77 5.44 -3.48 6.68
C GLN A 77 6.73 -2.74 6.26
N GLY A 78 6.66 -1.43 6.09
CA GLY A 78 7.76 -0.61 5.58
C GLY A 78 7.80 -0.43 4.06
N GLN A 79 6.98 -1.15 3.28
CA GLN A 79 6.81 -0.90 1.84
C GLN A 79 5.68 0.08 1.58
N THR A 80 5.68 0.74 0.41
CA THR A 80 4.64 1.72 0.06
C THR A 80 3.44 1.08 -0.65
N PHE A 81 2.33 1.81 -0.74
CA PHE A 81 1.15 1.35 -1.50
C PHE A 81 1.47 1.19 -2.99
N HIS A 82 2.29 2.10 -3.53
CA HIS A 82 2.78 1.99 -4.90
C HIS A 82 3.57 0.69 -5.09
N TRP A 83 4.52 0.41 -4.18
CA TRP A 83 5.28 -0.83 -4.21
C TRP A 83 4.36 -2.06 -4.14
N LEU A 84 3.36 -2.05 -3.26
CA LEU A 84 2.43 -3.16 -3.09
C LEU A 84 1.61 -3.42 -4.37
N ALA A 85 1.11 -2.37 -5.01
CA ALA A 85 0.32 -2.50 -6.24
C ALA A 85 1.13 -3.12 -7.40
N GLU A 86 2.42 -2.82 -7.50
CA GLU A 86 3.30 -3.40 -8.53
C GLU A 86 3.76 -4.83 -8.19
N ASN A 87 3.97 -5.11 -6.90
CA ASN A 87 4.66 -6.33 -6.47
C ASN A 87 3.71 -7.45 -6.01
N ASP A 88 2.60 -7.14 -5.35
CA ASP A 88 1.67 -8.15 -4.82
C ASP A 88 0.27 -7.56 -4.56
N ILE A 89 -0.46 -7.26 -5.64
CA ILE A 89 -1.83 -6.75 -5.56
C ILE A 89 -2.81 -7.75 -4.91
N SER A 90 -2.50 -9.06 -4.95
CA SER A 90 -3.31 -10.08 -4.28
C SER A 90 -3.30 -9.91 -2.76
N TYR A 91 -2.18 -9.48 -2.21
CA TYR A 91 -2.06 -9.22 -0.79
C TYR A 91 -2.84 -7.97 -0.35
N ALA A 92 -2.95 -6.96 -1.22
CA ALA A 92 -3.82 -5.82 -0.96
C ALA A 92 -5.29 -6.24 -0.82
N ALA A 93 -5.79 -7.08 -1.73
CA ALA A 93 -7.14 -7.65 -1.64
C ALA A 93 -7.32 -8.50 -0.37
N TYR A 94 -6.33 -9.32 -0.03
CA TYR A 94 -6.33 -10.08 1.22
C TYR A 94 -6.43 -9.17 2.45
N LEU A 95 -5.66 -8.07 2.51
CA LEU A 95 -5.69 -7.14 3.64
C LEU A 95 -7.07 -6.50 3.82
N VAL A 96 -7.70 -6.04 2.73
CA VAL A 96 -9.05 -5.46 2.76
C VAL A 96 -10.05 -6.47 3.30
N ASN A 97 -10.02 -7.71 2.79
CA ASN A 97 -10.90 -8.77 3.24
C ASN A 97 -10.70 -9.13 4.71
N GLN A 98 -9.44 -9.24 5.18
CA GLN A 98 -9.16 -9.50 6.59
C GLN A 98 -9.68 -8.38 7.50
N MET A 99 -9.53 -7.12 7.08
CA MET A 99 -10.02 -5.98 7.84
C MET A 99 -11.55 -5.89 7.87
N GLU A 100 -12.24 -6.42 6.85
CA GLU A 100 -13.69 -6.59 6.86
C GLU A 100 -14.13 -7.66 7.86
N LEU A 101 -13.43 -8.80 7.88
CA LEU A 101 -13.68 -9.89 8.81
C LEU A 101 -13.41 -9.50 10.28
N GLU A 102 -12.45 -8.59 10.52
CA GLU A 102 -12.15 -8.07 11.86
C GLU A 102 -13.28 -7.20 12.45
N GLY A 103 -14.32 -6.85 11.69
CA GLY A 103 -15.55 -6.22 12.21
C GLY A 103 -15.39 -4.80 12.76
N GLY A 104 -14.21 -4.19 12.60
CA GLY A 104 -13.95 -2.78 12.91
C GLY A 104 -13.85 -2.41 14.40
N ASN A 105 -14.01 -3.36 15.33
CA ASN A 105 -13.92 -3.08 16.76
C ASN A 105 -12.59 -3.54 17.34
N THR A 106 -11.59 -2.69 17.18
CA THR A 106 -10.26 -2.89 17.75
C THR A 106 -9.90 -1.53 18.35
N GLY A 107 -9.74 -1.45 19.67
CA GLY A 107 -9.72 -0.19 20.45
C GLY A 107 -8.77 0.92 19.97
N ASP A 108 -8.85 2.09 20.60
CA ASP A 108 -8.13 3.29 20.17
C ASP A 108 -6.60 3.15 20.31
N ASN A 109 -5.92 2.82 19.21
CA ASN A 109 -4.47 2.80 19.12
C ASN A 109 -4.00 3.03 17.67
N PRO A 110 -2.72 3.41 17.46
CA PRO A 110 -2.20 3.72 16.13
C PRO A 110 -2.33 2.58 15.12
N MET A 111 -2.25 1.33 15.58
CA MET A 111 -2.37 0.15 14.71
C MET A 111 -3.76 0.09 14.07
N ASN A 112 -4.80 0.31 14.85
CA ASN A 112 -6.18 0.20 14.39
C ASN A 112 -6.56 1.39 13.50
N HIS A 113 -6.09 2.60 13.82
CA HIS A 113 -6.21 3.74 12.92
C HIS A 113 -5.53 3.49 11.57
N ASN A 114 -4.32 2.94 11.56
CA ASN A 114 -3.64 2.61 10.32
C ASN A 114 -4.31 1.47 9.54
N LYS A 115 -4.85 0.46 10.21
CA LYS A 115 -5.66 -0.58 9.54
C LYS A 115 -6.87 0.03 8.84
N HIS A 116 -7.62 0.88 9.55
CA HIS A 116 -8.78 1.55 8.99
C HIS A 116 -8.41 2.43 7.78
N LEU A 117 -7.38 3.27 7.93
CA LEU A 117 -6.88 4.12 6.84
C LEU A 117 -6.35 3.30 5.67
N LEU A 118 -5.65 2.19 5.93
CA LEU A 118 -5.18 1.29 4.88
C LEU A 118 -6.35 0.75 4.08
N LYS A 119 -7.40 0.23 4.74
CA LYS A 119 -8.60 -0.28 4.06
C LYS A 119 -9.22 0.77 3.14
N VAL A 120 -9.50 1.97 3.65
CA VAL A 120 -10.18 3.03 2.89
C VAL A 120 -9.30 3.52 1.73
N ASN A 121 -8.01 3.75 2.00
CA ASN A 121 -7.12 4.35 1.02
C ASN A 121 -6.61 3.35 -0.03
N ILE A 122 -6.40 2.08 0.31
CA ILE A 122 -5.93 1.08 -0.66
C ILE A 122 -7.00 0.76 -1.69
N VAL A 123 -8.29 0.70 -1.30
CA VAL A 123 -9.40 0.53 -2.24
C VAL A 123 -9.48 1.73 -3.18
N ALA A 124 -9.43 2.96 -2.65
CA ALA A 124 -9.45 4.17 -3.47
C ALA A 124 -8.26 4.23 -4.45
N PHE A 125 -7.05 3.94 -3.97
CA PHE A 125 -5.82 3.94 -4.77
C PHE A 125 -5.83 2.88 -5.87
N LEU A 126 -6.27 1.66 -5.55
CA LEU A 126 -6.31 0.55 -6.49
C LEU A 126 -7.41 0.70 -7.53
N CYS A 127 -8.59 1.19 -7.17
CA CYS A 127 -9.64 1.50 -8.14
C CYS A 127 -9.15 2.53 -9.15
N ASP A 128 -8.59 3.65 -8.68
CA ASP A 128 -8.06 4.70 -9.57
C ASP A 128 -7.00 4.14 -10.52
N THR A 129 -6.05 3.37 -9.98
CA THR A 129 -4.98 2.70 -10.75
C THR A 129 -5.51 1.70 -11.78
N MET A 130 -6.48 0.86 -11.41
CA MET A 130 -6.97 -0.21 -12.28
C MET A 130 -7.85 0.33 -13.42
N PHE A 131 -8.56 1.43 -13.17
CA PHE A 131 -9.51 2.03 -14.12
C PHE A 131 -8.93 3.22 -14.90
N THR A 132 -7.75 3.75 -14.55
CA THR A 132 -6.99 4.62 -15.46
C THR A 132 -6.34 3.80 -16.57
N THR A 133 -7.11 3.55 -17.62
CA THR A 133 -6.58 3.17 -18.93
C THR A 133 -5.74 4.30 -19.49
N ASN A 134 -4.44 4.07 -19.69
CA ASN A 134 -3.64 4.87 -20.62
C ASN A 134 -4.32 4.79 -21.99
N VAL A 135 -4.90 5.91 -22.44
CA VAL A 135 -5.26 6.18 -23.83
C VAL A 135 -4.03 6.81 -24.49
#